data_AF-A0A1G7NZ57-F1
#
_entry.id   AF-A0A1G7NZ57-F1
#
_cell.length_a   1.000
_cell.length_b   1.000
_cell.length_c   1.000
_cell.angle_alpha   90.00
_cell.angle_beta   90.00
_cell.angle_gamma   90.00
#
_symmetry.space_group_name_H-M   'P 1'
#
loop_
_entity.id
_entity.type
_entity.pdbx_description
1 polymer ?
#
loop_
_entity_poly.entity_id
_entity_poly.type
_entity_poly.pdbx_seq_one_letter_code
_entity_poly.pdbx_strand_id
1 'polypeptide(L)'
;MMYSQEERRRIAELMLELERQPTAQRPAPGMQARFITLQEWAKLNFSKVPHDNTLLRWVSQGHIQPQPQKIGRIWRVKHDAVYKAN
;
A
#
# COMPACT_ATOMS: atom_id res chain seq x y z
N MET A 1 -22.22 35.89 3.98
CA MET A 1 -20.79 35.64 3.68
C MET A 1 -20.70 34.90 2.37
N MET A 2 -20.49 35.63 1.26
CA MET A 2 -20.11 35.02 -0.01
C MET A 2 -18.59 35.15 -0.10
N TYR A 3 -17.89 34.03 -0.18
CA TYR A 3 -16.45 34.03 -0.49
C TYR A 3 -16.19 34.91 -1.71
N SER A 4 -15.28 35.87 -1.56
CA SER A 4 -14.84 36.78 -2.61
C SER A 4 -14.46 35.98 -3.86
N GLN A 5 -14.64 36.57 -5.05
CA GLN A 5 -14.24 35.92 -6.30
C GLN A 5 -12.78 35.45 -6.28
N GLU A 6 -11.92 36.15 -5.53
CA GLU A 6 -10.52 35.75 -5.34
C GLU A 6 -10.35 34.54 -4.42
N GLU A 7 -11.18 34.40 -3.39
CA GLU A 7 -11.16 33.21 -2.52
C GLU A 7 -11.67 31.99 -3.28
N ARG A 8 -12.68 32.15 -4.14
CA ARG A 8 -13.15 31.09 -5.04
C ARG A 8 -12.07 30.66 -6.04
N ARG A 9 -11.31 31.63 -6.58
CA ARG A 9 -10.16 31.35 -7.46
C ARG A 9 -9.04 30.65 -6.73
N ARG A 10 -8.67 31.10 -5.53
CA ARG A 10 -7.67 30.42 -4.69
C ARG A 10 -8.10 29.02 -4.31
N ILE A 11 -9.37 28.80 -3.94
CA ILE A 11 -9.90 27.46 -3.62
C ILE A 11 -9.92 26.57 -4.87
N ALA A 12 -10.29 27.11 -6.04
CA ALA A 12 -10.28 26.38 -7.30
C ALA A 12 -8.86 26.03 -7.76
N GLU A 13 -7.90 26.95 -7.64
CA GLU A 13 -6.48 26.67 -7.86
C GLU A 13 -5.95 25.63 -6.88
N LEU A 14 -6.32 25.70 -5.60
CA LEU A 14 -5.90 24.70 -4.61
C LEU A 14 -6.50 23.31 -4.90
N MET A 15 -7.75 23.24 -5.37
CA MET A 15 -8.38 21.99 -5.79
C MET A 15 -7.69 21.41 -7.03
N LEU A 16 -7.36 22.24 -8.01
CA LEU A 16 -6.72 21.81 -9.26
C LEU A 16 -5.25 21.41 -9.04
N GLU A 17 -4.55 22.06 -8.12
CA GLU A 17 -3.19 21.69 -7.71
C GLU A 17 -3.16 20.39 -6.89
N LEU A 18 -4.23 20.11 -6.12
CA LEU A 18 -4.40 18.82 -5.44
C LEU A 18 -4.62 17.66 -6.42
N GLU A 19 -5.26 17.91 -7.56
CA GLU A 19 -5.45 16.92 -8.63
C GLU A 19 -4.19 16.70 -9.48
N ARG A 20 -3.23 17.64 -9.43
CA ARG A 20 -1.97 17.59 -10.19
C ARG A 20 -0.87 16.73 -9.55
N GLN A 21 -1.10 16.18 -8.35
CA GLN A 21 -0.10 15.31 -7.74
C GLN A 21 -0.06 13.94 -8.42
N PRO A 22 1.13 13.45 -8.86
CA PRO A 22 1.25 12.08 -9.35
C PRO A 22 0.81 11.16 -8.22
N THR A 23 -0.25 10.40 -8.47
CA THR A 23 -1.00 9.54 -7.56
C THR A 23 -0.18 8.35 -7.01
N ALA A 24 1.14 8.39 -7.14
CA ALA A 24 2.02 7.29 -6.82
C ALA A 24 2.25 7.11 -5.30
N GLN A 25 1.99 8.11 -4.46
CA GLN A 25 2.46 8.08 -3.06
C GLN A 25 1.50 8.64 -2.00
N ARG A 26 0.26 9.02 -2.35
CA ARG A 26 -0.71 9.38 -1.29
C ARG A 26 -1.43 8.12 -0.83
N PRO A 27 -1.12 7.53 0.35
CA PRO A 27 -2.03 6.54 0.90
C PRO A 27 -3.35 7.27 1.13
N ALA A 28 -4.42 6.77 0.51
CA ALA A 28 -5.76 7.31 0.67
C ALA A 28 -6.08 7.46 2.17
N PRO A 29 -6.60 8.62 2.62
CA PRO A 29 -6.95 8.81 4.02
C PRO A 29 -8.12 7.87 4.36
N GLY A 30 -7.80 6.74 4.99
CA GLY A 30 -8.74 5.64 5.26
C GLY A 30 -8.18 4.25 4.97
N MET A 31 -7.15 4.13 4.14
CA MET A 31 -6.47 2.87 3.86
C MET A 31 -5.46 2.61 4.99
N GLN A 32 -5.97 2.27 6.17
CA GLN A 32 -5.17 1.75 7.28
C GLN A 32 -4.22 0.71 6.69
N ALA A 33 -2.91 0.99 6.67
CA ALA A 33 -1.89 0.07 6.21
C ALA A 33 -1.86 -1.12 7.19
N ARG A 34 -2.83 -2.03 7.03
CA ARG A 34 -2.97 -3.22 7.87
C ARG A 34 -1.88 -4.17 7.46
N PHE A 35 -0.87 -4.24 8.32
CA PHE A 35 0.18 -5.24 8.23
C PHE A 35 -0.37 -6.59 8.71
N ILE A 36 -0.34 -7.57 7.83
CA ILE A 36 -0.75 -8.95 8.09
C ILE A 36 0.46 -9.87 8.05
N THR A 37 0.33 -11.10 8.55
CA THR A 37 1.41 -12.10 8.45
C THR A 37 1.55 -12.63 7.02
N LEU A 38 2.72 -13.19 6.68
CA LEU A 38 2.93 -13.83 5.37
C LEU A 38 1.92 -14.94 5.08
N GLN A 39 1.56 -15.72 6.10
CA GLN A 39 0.63 -16.83 5.96
C GLN A 39 -0.81 -16.36 5.70
N GLU A 40 -1.25 -15.30 6.39
CA GLU A 40 -2.56 -14.68 6.15
C GLU A 40 -2.63 -14.05 4.76
N TRP A 41 -1.58 -13.32 4.37
CA TRP A 41 -1.48 -12.77 3.01
C TRP A 41 -1.55 -13.87 1.95
N ALA A 42 -0.85 -14.98 2.17
CA ALA A 42 -0.86 -16.11 1.24
C ALA A 42 -2.25 -16.77 1.14
N LYS A 43 -2.99 -16.88 2.24
CA LYS A 43 -4.40 -17.35 2.25
C LYS A 43 -5.33 -16.44 1.46
N LEU A 44 -5.07 -15.14 1.45
CA LEU A 44 -5.89 -14.16 0.73
C LEU A 44 -5.55 -14.13 -0.78
N ASN A 45 -4.28 -14.31 -1.13
CA ASN A 45 -3.80 -14.13 -2.51
C ASN A 45 -3.77 -15.42 -3.33
N PHE A 46 -3.71 -16.59 -2.67
CA PHE A 46 -3.57 -17.88 -3.35
C PHE A 46 -4.60 -18.89 -2.84
N SER A 47 -5.27 -19.58 -3.77
CA SER A 47 -6.18 -20.67 -3.43
C SER A 47 -5.45 -21.84 -2.75
N LYS A 48 -4.20 -22.11 -3.18
CA LYS A 48 -3.30 -23.06 -2.53
C LYS A 48 -2.21 -22.31 -1.79
N VAL A 49 -2.30 -22.31 -0.47
CA VAL A 49 -1.35 -21.63 0.41
C VAL A 49 0.02 -22.29 0.30
N PRO A 50 1.08 -21.58 -0.12
CA PRO A 50 2.44 -22.08 -0.09
C PRO A 50 2.91 -22.31 1.35
N HIS A 51 3.87 -23.22 1.52
CA HIS A 51 4.48 -23.47 2.83
C HIS A 51 5.31 -22.26 3.30
N ASP A 52 5.42 -22.07 4.61
CA ASP A 52 6.12 -20.94 5.23
C ASP A 52 7.54 -20.74 4.70
N ASN A 53 8.32 -21.82 4.57
CA ASN A 53 9.66 -21.77 3.96
C ASN A 53 9.68 -21.20 2.54
N THR A 54 8.63 -21.42 1.75
CA THR A 54 8.50 -20.85 0.39
C THR A 54 8.22 -19.36 0.47
N LEU A 55 7.34 -18.94 1.38
CA LEU A 55 7.05 -17.52 1.62
C LEU A 55 8.30 -16.78 2.09
N LEU A 56 9.08 -17.37 3.00
CA LEU A 56 10.36 -16.82 3.44
C LEU A 56 11.36 -16.67 2.30
N ARG A 57 11.46 -17.67 1.41
CA ARG A 57 12.29 -17.57 0.20
C ARG A 57 11.84 -16.41 -0.70
N TRP A 58 10.54 -16.22 -0.90
CA TRP A 58 10.02 -15.09 -1.68
C TRP A 58 10.35 -13.74 -1.06
N VAL A 59 10.33 -13.63 0.27
CA VAL A 59 10.80 -12.41 0.96
C VAL A 59 12.27 -12.16 0.66
N SER A 60 13.13 -13.18 0.84
CA SER A 60 14.56 -13.07 0.58
C SER A 60 14.89 -12.78 -0.90
N GLN A 61 14.07 -13.28 -1.83
CA GLN A 61 14.21 -13.04 -3.27
C GLN A 61 13.57 -11.72 -3.73
N GLY A 62 12.85 -11.01 -2.85
CA GLY A 62 12.19 -9.75 -3.22
C GLY A 62 10.97 -9.92 -4.12
N HIS A 63 10.34 -11.11 -4.13
CA HIS A 63 9.16 -11.40 -4.97
C HIS A 63 7.85 -10.83 -4.43
N ILE A 64 7.84 -10.15 -3.28
CA ILE A 64 6.65 -9.56 -2.67
C ILE A 64 6.85 -8.04 -2.63
N GLN A 65 5.93 -7.29 -3.25
CA GLN A 65 6.01 -5.82 -3.36
C GLN A 65 4.73 -5.14 -2.83
N PRO A 66 4.82 -4.15 -1.92
CA PRO A 66 6.03 -3.64 -1.30
C PRO A 66 6.70 -4.67 -0.39
N GLN A 67 8.03 -4.52 -0.18
CA GLN A 67 8.81 -5.49 0.57
C GLN A 67 8.24 -5.71 1.99
N PRO A 68 8.11 -6.96 2.44
CA PRO A 68 7.71 -7.27 3.81
C PRO A 68 8.69 -6.69 4.83
N GLN A 69 8.18 -6.26 5.97
CA GLN A 69 8.97 -5.75 7.09
C GLN A 69 9.08 -6.81 8.19
N LYS A 70 10.28 -7.00 8.73
CA LYS A 70 10.50 -7.88 9.88
C LYS A 70 10.19 -7.10 11.16
N ILE A 71 9.13 -7.49 11.87
CA ILE A 71 8.71 -6.87 13.13
C ILE A 71 8.84 -7.92 14.23
N GLY A 72 9.85 -7.76 15.09
CA GLY A 72 10.23 -8.77 16.08
C GLY A 72 10.72 -10.05 15.41
N ARG A 73 10.05 -11.18 15.68
CA ARG A 73 10.38 -12.50 15.10
C ARG A 73 9.53 -12.86 13.87
N ILE A 74 8.60 -11.99 13.47
CA ILE A 74 7.59 -12.31 12.45
C ILE A 74 7.73 -11.33 11.29
N TRP A 75 7.61 -11.86 10.06
CA TRP A 75 7.51 -11.05 8.85
C TRP A 75 6.09 -10.56 8.67
N ARG A 76 5.94 -9.26 8.49
CA ARG A 76 4.66 -8.62 8.20
C ARG A 76 4.68 -7.99 6.82
N VAL A 77 3.61 -8.19 6.09
CA VAL A 77 3.42 -7.69 4.73
C VAL A 77 2.19 -6.78 4.73
N LYS A 78 2.21 -5.74 3.90
CA LYS A 78 1.00 -4.94 3.74
C LYS A 78 -0.08 -5.77 3.06
N HIS A 79 -1.33 -5.55 3.46
CA HIS A 79 -2.47 -6.23 2.88
C HIS A 79 -2.57 -6.07 1.35
N ASP A 80 -2.16 -4.93 0.81
CA ASP A 80 -2.15 -4.59 -0.62
C ASP A 80 -0.91 -5.08 -1.37
N ALA A 81 -0.04 -5.89 -0.75
CA ALA A 81 1.15 -6.38 -1.41
C ALA A 81 0.81 -7.41 -2.50
N VAL A 82 1.55 -7.33 -3.59
CA VAL A 82 1.43 -8.20 -4.76
C VAL A 82 2.65 -9.09 -4.91
N TYR A 83 2.41 -10.32 -5.39
CA TYR A 83 3.49 -11.22 -5.78
C TYR A 83 3.97 -10.84 -7.18
N LYS A 84 5.25 -10.54 -7.31
CA LYS A 84 5.93 -10.24 -8.57
C LYS A 84 7.18 -11.12 -8.66
N ALA A 85 7.04 -12.25 -9.33
CA ALA A 85 8.20 -13.04 -9.75
C ALA A 85 9.00 -12.20 -10.75
N ASN A 86 10.31 -12.11 -10.52
CA ASN A 86 11.25 -11.46 -11.43
C ASN A 86 11.86 -12.48 -12.38
#